data_AF-A0A2J6RRV0-F1
#
_entry.id   AF-A0A2J6RRV0-F1
#
_cell.length_a   1.000
_cell.length_b   1.000
_cell.length_c   1.000
_cell.angle_alpha   90.00
_cell.angle_beta   90.00
_cell.angle_gamma   90.00
#
_symmetry.space_group_name_H-M   'P 1'
#
loop_
_entity.id
_entity.type
_entity.pdbx_description
1 polymer ?
#
loop_
_entity_poly.entity_id
_entity_poly.type
_entity_poly.pdbx_seq_one_letter_code
_entity_poly.pdbx_strand_id
1 'polypeptide(L)'
;MLLNLPSIALVALAAISVSASPAPIPEELTYKPYDNSSSSALYDYQYRFYSNGGCDHSSSDAYTYPPDSQSPDQGTILYCNSAPVGTNWNRLEIDVLFPTGSGVGVVTFCNINCEGNYSAKQQGTNCYVPYPGCAIGSFAVVN
;
A
#
# COMPACT_ATOMS: atom_id res chain seq x y z
N MET A 1 24.13 -9.14 66.84
CA MET A 1 23.49 -8.06 66.08
C MET A 1 23.24 -8.61 64.68
N LEU A 2 21.99 -8.98 64.38
CA LEU A 2 21.56 -9.60 63.11
C LEU A 2 21.50 -8.51 62.03
N LEU A 3 22.25 -8.66 60.95
CA LEU A 3 22.09 -7.86 59.74
C LEU A 3 21.21 -8.63 58.75
N ASN A 4 20.02 -8.07 58.57
CA ASN A 4 18.97 -8.48 57.66
C ASN A 4 18.92 -7.41 56.54
N LEU A 5 18.92 -7.79 55.26
CA LEU A 5 18.45 -7.02 54.08
C LEU A 5 18.75 -7.84 52.78
N PRO A 6 18.00 -7.61 51.67
CA PRO A 6 17.12 -8.63 51.10
C PRO A 6 17.59 -9.19 49.75
N SER A 7 17.16 -10.42 49.45
CA SER A 7 17.32 -11.06 48.14
C SER A 7 16.60 -10.27 47.05
N ILE A 8 17.38 -9.74 46.11
CA ILE A 8 16.88 -9.15 44.86
C ILE A 8 16.56 -10.32 43.92
N ALA A 9 15.27 -10.58 43.70
CA ALA A 9 14.81 -11.54 42.70
C ALA A 9 15.02 -10.93 41.29
N LEU A 10 15.90 -11.56 40.51
CA LEU A 10 16.15 -11.23 39.11
C LEU A 10 14.95 -11.72 38.27
N VAL A 11 14.16 -10.81 37.73
CA VAL A 11 13.11 -11.14 36.75
C VAL A 11 13.78 -11.28 35.38
N ALA A 12 13.90 -12.51 34.89
CA ALA A 12 14.37 -12.79 33.54
C ALA A 12 13.24 -12.48 32.54
N LEU A 13 13.42 -11.41 31.75
CA LEU A 13 12.53 -11.04 30.67
C LEU A 13 12.85 -11.93 29.45
N ALA A 14 12.02 -12.93 29.19
CA ALA A 14 12.14 -13.74 27.98
C ALA A 14 11.68 -12.93 26.77
N ALA A 15 12.62 -12.49 25.94
CA ALA A 15 12.32 -11.90 24.65
C ALA A 15 11.86 -13.02 23.69
N ILE A 16 10.55 -13.10 23.46
CA ILE A 16 9.98 -13.97 22.42
C ILE A 16 10.15 -13.22 21.09
N SER A 17 11.25 -13.50 20.39
CA SER A 17 11.43 -13.05 19.01
C SER A 17 10.54 -13.89 18.10
N VAL A 18 9.36 -13.38 17.76
CA VAL A 18 8.53 -13.92 16.68
C VAL A 18 9.19 -13.53 15.37
N SER A 19 9.92 -14.46 14.76
CA SER A 19 10.34 -14.33 13.36
C SER A 19 9.10 -14.55 12.48
N ALA A 20 8.33 -13.49 12.25
CA ALA A 20 7.33 -13.51 11.20
C ALA A 20 8.09 -13.61 9.87
N SER A 21 8.12 -14.80 9.30
CA SER A 21 8.58 -15.00 7.93
C SER A 21 7.72 -14.10 7.03
N PRO A 22 8.30 -13.37 6.05
CA PRO A 22 7.48 -12.61 5.11
C PRO A 22 6.49 -13.58 4.47
N ALA A 23 5.21 -13.22 4.50
CA ALA A 23 4.19 -13.99 3.84
C ALA A 23 4.59 -14.14 2.36
N PRO A 24 4.49 -15.35 1.78
CA PRO A 24 4.80 -15.54 0.38
C PRO A 24 3.89 -14.63 -0.44
N ILE A 25 4.51 -13.85 -1.33
CA ILE A 25 3.82 -13.10 -2.37
C ILE A 25 2.94 -14.14 -3.10
N PRO A 26 1.61 -13.94 -3.22
CA PRO A 26 0.75 -14.90 -3.90
C PRO A 26 1.37 -15.33 -5.24
N GLU A 27 1.52 -16.63 -5.47
CA GLU A 27 2.16 -17.22 -6.66
C GLU A 27 1.47 -16.83 -8.00
N GLU A 28 0.38 -16.07 -7.95
CA GLU A 28 -0.36 -15.52 -9.10
C GLU A 28 0.05 -14.09 -9.49
N LEU A 29 1.20 -13.59 -9.01
CA LEU A 29 1.60 -12.19 -9.21
C LEU A 29 2.89 -12.09 -10.02
N THR A 30 2.85 -12.60 -11.25
CA THR A 30 3.85 -12.24 -12.26
C THR A 30 3.46 -10.89 -12.86
N TYR A 31 3.89 -9.80 -12.22
CA TYR A 31 3.66 -8.45 -12.72
C TYR A 31 4.45 -8.19 -14.01
N LYS A 32 3.81 -7.56 -14.99
CA LYS A 32 4.50 -7.10 -16.20
C LYS A 32 4.94 -5.63 -16.03
N PRO A 33 6.15 -5.26 -16.45
CA PRO A 33 6.53 -3.85 -16.55
C PRO A 33 5.64 -3.13 -17.57
N TYR A 34 5.24 -1.90 -17.26
CA TYR A 34 4.43 -1.05 -18.14
C TYR A 34 5.25 -0.60 -19.36
N ASP A 35 4.75 -0.84 -20.58
CA ASP A 35 5.34 -0.39 -21.84
C ASP A 35 4.45 0.69 -22.47
N ASN A 36 4.99 1.91 -22.65
CA ASN A 36 4.27 3.09 -23.13
C ASN A 36 4.26 3.22 -24.67
N SER A 37 4.38 2.11 -25.39
CA SER A 37 4.42 2.05 -26.85
C SER A 37 3.02 2.14 -27.48
N SER A 38 2.47 3.37 -27.51
CA SER A 38 1.46 3.90 -28.46
C SER A 38 0.52 2.92 -29.19
N SER A 39 -0.73 2.76 -28.71
CA SER A 39 -1.96 2.87 -29.51
C SER A 39 -3.19 2.58 -28.64
N SER A 40 -4.00 3.59 -28.31
CA SER A 40 -5.38 3.45 -27.77
C SER A 40 -5.60 2.29 -26.80
N ALA A 41 -4.73 2.17 -25.79
CA ALA A 41 -4.81 1.09 -24.82
C ALA A 41 -5.96 1.37 -23.83
N LEU A 42 -6.82 0.37 -23.70
CA LEU A 42 -7.88 0.26 -22.71
C LEU A 42 -7.25 0.28 -21.31
N TYR A 43 -7.28 1.44 -20.66
CA TYR A 43 -7.01 1.53 -19.23
C TYR A 43 -8.20 0.92 -18.50
N ASP A 44 -7.94 0.07 -17.51
CA ASP A 44 -9.01 -0.57 -16.73
C ASP A 44 -9.55 0.38 -15.67
N TYR A 45 -8.72 1.32 -15.21
CA TYR A 45 -9.04 2.28 -14.18
C TYR A 45 -8.13 3.51 -14.22
N GLN A 46 -8.55 4.56 -13.54
CA GLN A 46 -7.77 5.75 -13.22
C GLN A 46 -7.45 5.78 -11.73
N TYR A 47 -6.36 6.44 -11.35
CA TYR A 47 -5.93 6.49 -9.95
C TYR A 47 -5.23 7.79 -9.58
N ARG A 48 -5.21 8.06 -8.27
CA ARG A 48 -4.49 9.18 -7.67
C ARG A 48 -3.97 8.81 -6.28
N PHE A 49 -2.75 9.23 -5.95
CA PHE A 49 -2.23 9.16 -4.59
C PHE A 49 -2.57 10.41 -3.80
N TYR A 50 -2.79 10.27 -2.49
CA TYR A 50 -2.99 11.38 -1.57
C TYR A 50 -2.07 11.26 -0.35
N SER A 51 -1.62 12.39 0.17
CA SER A 51 -0.79 12.46 1.39
C SER A 51 -1.48 13.14 2.58
N ASN A 52 -2.69 13.68 2.41
CA ASN A 52 -3.45 14.42 3.43
C ASN A 52 -4.47 13.57 4.20
N GLY A 53 -4.44 12.24 4.08
CA GLY A 53 -5.20 11.33 4.93
C GLY A 53 -6.59 10.91 4.41
N GLY A 54 -7.02 11.41 3.25
CA GLY A 54 -8.25 11.01 2.56
C GLY A 54 -8.12 11.09 1.04
N CYS A 55 -9.10 10.56 0.32
CA CYS A 55 -9.26 10.72 -1.13
C CYS A 55 -10.29 11.83 -1.40
N ASP A 56 -9.91 13.06 -1.07
CA ASP A 56 -10.79 14.24 -1.15
C ASP A 56 -10.44 15.03 -2.42
N HIS A 57 -11.40 15.17 -3.34
CA HIS A 57 -11.22 15.87 -4.62
C HIS A 57 -11.17 17.40 -4.49
N SER A 58 -11.24 17.92 -3.26
CA SER A 58 -10.96 19.33 -2.94
C SER A 58 -9.55 19.52 -2.37
N SER A 59 -8.73 18.47 -2.38
CA SER A 59 -7.34 18.53 -1.93
C SER A 59 -6.53 19.49 -2.78
N SER A 60 -5.62 20.22 -2.13
CA SER A 60 -4.62 21.00 -2.86
C SER A 60 -3.72 20.07 -3.68
N ASP A 61 -3.34 20.52 -4.87
CA ASP A 61 -2.34 19.89 -5.75
C ASP A 61 -1.05 19.45 -5.05
N ALA A 62 -0.66 20.13 -3.96
CA ALA A 62 0.51 19.77 -3.17
C ALA A 62 0.38 18.43 -2.41
N TYR A 63 -0.83 17.90 -2.27
CA TYR A 63 -1.12 16.68 -1.53
C TYR A 63 -1.50 15.50 -2.40
N THR A 64 -1.53 15.68 -3.72
CA THR A 64 -2.02 14.65 -4.63
C THR A 64 -1.04 14.36 -5.75
N TYR A 65 -1.04 13.11 -6.23
CA TYR A 65 -0.34 12.75 -7.46
C TYR A 65 -1.18 11.85 -8.39
N PRO A 66 -1.38 12.25 -9.66
CA PRO A 66 -1.05 13.57 -10.22
C PRO A 66 -1.69 14.72 -9.41
N PRO A 67 -1.36 15.99 -9.66
CA PRO A 67 -2.06 17.13 -9.04
C PRO A 67 -3.56 17.09 -9.36
N ASP A 68 -4.44 17.49 -8.43
CA ASP A 68 -5.91 17.48 -8.60
C ASP A 68 -6.38 18.35 -9.77
N SER A 69 -5.62 19.40 -10.10
CA SER A 69 -5.82 20.21 -11.30
C SER A 69 -5.54 19.49 -12.63
N GLN A 70 -4.99 18.29 -12.60
CA GLN A 70 -4.68 17.45 -13.77
C GLN A 70 -5.54 16.20 -13.80
N SER A 71 -5.64 15.58 -14.99
CA SER A 71 -6.26 14.26 -15.11
C SER A 71 -5.54 13.24 -14.23
N PRO A 72 -6.25 12.28 -13.61
CA PRO A 72 -5.60 11.21 -12.87
C PRO A 72 -4.77 10.31 -13.80
N ASP A 73 -3.82 9.58 -13.22
CA ASP A 73 -3.04 8.60 -13.96
C ASP A 73 -3.90 7.38 -14.28
N GLN A 74 -3.43 6.58 -15.24
CA GLN A 74 -4.17 5.45 -15.77
C GLN A 74 -3.45 4.14 -15.48
N GLY A 75 -4.21 3.09 -15.15
CA GLY A 75 -3.66 1.79 -14.80
C GLY A 75 -4.36 0.61 -15.49
N THR A 76 -3.74 -0.55 -15.35
CA THR A 76 -4.20 -1.83 -15.91
C THR A 76 -4.14 -2.89 -14.82
N ILE A 77 -5.17 -3.74 -14.76
CA ILE A 77 -5.25 -4.83 -13.78
C ILE A 77 -4.07 -5.79 -13.98
N LEU A 78 -3.50 -6.29 -12.88
CA LEU A 78 -2.26 -7.08 -12.80
C LEU A 78 -0.96 -6.33 -13.18
N TYR A 79 -1.01 -5.02 -13.43
CA TYR A 79 0.20 -4.20 -13.61
C TYR A 79 0.54 -3.44 -12.32
N CYS A 80 1.83 -3.37 -12.03
CA CYS A 80 2.32 -2.61 -10.90
C CYS A 80 2.40 -1.12 -11.24
N ASN A 81 1.89 -0.27 -10.37
CA ASN A 81 1.94 1.19 -10.49
C ASN A 81 2.71 1.78 -9.31
N SER A 82 3.84 2.43 -9.59
CA SER A 82 4.70 3.01 -8.56
C SER A 82 4.30 4.45 -8.23
N ALA A 83 4.27 4.78 -6.95
CA ALA A 83 4.06 6.14 -6.49
C ALA A 83 5.33 6.99 -6.73
N PRO A 84 5.19 8.31 -6.93
CA PRO A 84 6.35 9.20 -6.99
C PRO A 84 7.14 9.17 -5.69
N VAL A 85 8.45 9.28 -5.81
CA VAL A 85 9.36 9.40 -4.67
C VAL A 85 9.30 10.80 -4.04
N GLY A 86 9.64 10.90 -2.76
CA GLY A 86 9.77 12.19 -2.06
C GLY A 86 8.55 12.62 -1.24
N THR A 87 7.44 11.89 -1.32
CA THR A 87 6.23 12.14 -0.54
C THR A 87 5.76 10.87 0.17
N ASN A 88 5.28 11.02 1.40
CA ASN A 88 4.65 9.92 2.14
C ASN A 88 3.17 9.81 1.75
N TRP A 89 2.89 9.07 0.68
CA TRP A 89 1.53 8.77 0.24
C TRP A 89 0.83 7.87 1.25
N ASN A 90 -0.34 8.27 1.73
CA ASN A 90 -1.09 7.54 2.75
C ASN A 90 -2.48 7.11 2.29
N ARG A 91 -2.93 7.55 1.11
CA ARG A 91 -4.08 7.00 0.41
C ARG A 91 -3.81 6.82 -1.07
N LEU A 92 -4.56 5.90 -1.65
CA LEU A 92 -4.67 5.68 -3.07
C LEU A 92 -6.15 5.70 -3.41
N GLU A 93 -6.56 6.52 -4.36
CA GLU A 93 -7.87 6.44 -4.99
C GLU A 93 -7.79 5.64 -6.29
N ILE A 94 -8.79 4.80 -6.53
CA ILE A 94 -9.08 4.23 -7.86
C ILE A 94 -10.53 4.55 -8.22
N ASP A 95 -10.78 5.05 -9.43
CA ASP A 95 -12.10 5.50 -9.89
C ASP A 95 -13.14 4.36 -10.05
N VAL A 96 -12.67 3.13 -10.20
CA VAL A 96 -13.50 1.91 -10.21
C VAL A 96 -13.66 1.34 -8.80
N LEU A 97 -14.90 1.07 -8.43
CA LEU A 97 -15.23 0.34 -7.20
C LEU A 97 -15.20 -1.17 -7.45
N PHE A 98 -14.30 -1.89 -6.77
CA PHE A 98 -14.29 -3.35 -6.75
C PHE A 98 -15.18 -3.87 -5.59
N PRO A 99 -16.35 -4.47 -5.86
CA PRO A 99 -17.26 -4.90 -4.81
C PRO A 99 -16.65 -5.99 -3.92
N THR A 100 -17.04 -6.02 -2.65
CA THR A 100 -16.63 -7.07 -1.71
C THR A 100 -16.96 -8.45 -2.26
N GLY A 101 -15.99 -9.35 -2.31
CA GLY A 101 -16.17 -10.72 -2.78
C GLY A 101 -16.08 -10.92 -4.30
N SER A 102 -15.76 -9.87 -5.08
CA SER A 102 -15.66 -9.94 -6.55
C SER A 102 -14.44 -10.70 -7.09
N GLY A 103 -13.63 -11.32 -6.24
CA GLY A 103 -12.27 -11.76 -6.59
C GLY A 103 -11.32 -10.55 -6.70
N VAL A 104 -11.65 -9.56 -7.52
CA VAL A 104 -10.79 -8.41 -7.81
C VAL A 104 -10.65 -7.44 -6.64
N GLY A 105 -9.46 -6.93 -6.35
CA GLY A 105 -9.22 -5.91 -5.33
C GLY A 105 -7.83 -5.28 -5.42
N VAL A 106 -7.51 -4.40 -4.48
CA VAL A 106 -6.25 -3.64 -4.48
C VAL A 106 -5.30 -4.17 -3.41
N VAL A 107 -4.03 -4.32 -3.77
CA VAL A 107 -2.93 -4.52 -2.82
C VAL A 107 -1.98 -3.33 -2.95
N THR A 108 -1.67 -2.70 -1.82
CA THR A 108 -0.67 -1.63 -1.74
C THR A 108 0.63 -2.18 -1.15
N PHE A 109 1.76 -1.62 -1.57
CA PHE A 109 3.10 -2.04 -1.18
C PHE A 109 3.86 -0.85 -0.59
N CYS A 110 4.73 -1.12 0.39
CA CYS A 110 5.52 -0.07 1.04
C CYS A 110 6.60 0.52 0.12
N ASN A 111 7.13 -0.29 -0.81
CA ASN A 111 8.17 0.15 -1.73
C ASN A 111 7.60 0.34 -3.13
N ILE A 112 8.37 0.97 -4.01
CA ILE A 112 8.09 1.02 -5.46
C ILE A 112 8.16 -0.39 -6.07
N ASN A 113 7.65 -0.54 -7.29
CA ASN A 113 7.72 -1.77 -8.09
C ASN A 113 7.09 -3.02 -7.44
N CYS A 114 6.10 -2.82 -6.56
CA CYS A 114 5.34 -3.85 -5.88
C CYS A 114 6.21 -4.77 -5.01
N GLU A 115 7.18 -4.15 -4.33
CA GLU A 115 8.12 -4.83 -3.43
C GLU A 115 7.85 -4.51 -1.95
N GLY A 116 8.46 -5.31 -1.07
CA GLY A 116 8.42 -5.10 0.38
C GLY A 116 7.13 -5.57 1.03
N ASN A 117 6.81 -5.01 2.20
CA ASN A 117 5.57 -5.31 2.91
C ASN A 117 4.36 -4.82 2.12
N TYR A 118 3.24 -5.54 2.23
CA TYR A 118 2.05 -5.28 1.43
C TYR A 118 0.76 -5.41 2.25
N SER A 119 -0.28 -4.68 1.86
CA SER A 119 -1.59 -4.74 2.51
C SER A 119 -2.29 -6.08 2.25
N ALA A 120 -3.27 -6.43 3.10
CA ALA A 120 -4.29 -7.38 2.65
C ALA A 120 -4.99 -6.86 1.38
N LYS A 121 -5.58 -7.76 0.57
CA LYS A 121 -6.42 -7.37 -0.57
C LYS A 121 -7.60 -6.55 -0.06
N GLN A 122 -7.75 -5.33 -0.57
CA GLN A 122 -8.78 -4.37 -0.18
C GLN A 122 -9.87 -4.31 -1.25
N GLN A 123 -11.14 -4.25 -0.81
CA GLN A 123 -12.33 -4.23 -1.65
C GLN A 123 -13.42 -3.36 -0.98
N GLY A 124 -14.45 -2.98 -1.73
CA GLY A 124 -15.62 -2.27 -1.20
C GLY A 124 -15.37 -0.80 -0.85
N THR A 125 -14.26 -0.24 -1.31
CA THR A 125 -13.87 1.17 -1.15
C THR A 125 -13.26 1.66 -2.46
N ASN A 126 -13.26 2.97 -2.71
CA ASN A 126 -12.43 3.60 -3.74
C ASN A 126 -11.16 4.24 -3.15
N CYS A 127 -11.05 4.32 -1.82
CA CYS A 127 -9.93 4.93 -1.11
C CYS A 127 -9.20 3.89 -0.26
N TYR A 128 -8.01 3.53 -0.71
CA TYR A 128 -7.18 2.43 -0.22
C TYR A 128 -6.06 2.93 0.68
N VAL A 129 -5.62 2.09 1.62
CA VAL A 129 -4.61 2.42 2.63
C VAL A 129 -3.34 1.57 2.48
N PRO A 130 -2.17 2.02 2.97
CA PRO A 130 -0.95 1.22 3.00
C PRO A 130 -1.02 0.07 4.00
N TYR A 131 -0.03 -0.83 3.93
CA TYR A 131 0.31 -1.68 5.06
C TYR A 131 0.62 -0.84 6.31
N PRO A 132 0.20 -1.25 7.54
CA PRO A 132 0.44 -0.48 8.74
C PRO A 132 1.92 -0.14 8.96
N GLY A 133 2.21 1.13 9.20
CA GLY A 133 3.56 1.61 9.51
C GLY A 133 4.41 2.00 8.30
N CYS A 134 3.86 2.04 7.08
CA CYS A 134 4.56 2.57 5.90
C CYS A 134 3.69 3.49 5.04
N ALA A 135 4.32 4.20 4.11
CA ALA A 135 3.66 4.92 3.03
C ALA A 135 3.42 3.99 1.84
N ILE A 136 2.51 4.36 0.93
CA ILE A 136 2.29 3.64 -0.33
C ILE A 136 3.45 3.98 -1.28
N GLY A 137 4.30 3.00 -1.55
CA GLY A 137 5.34 3.09 -2.57
C GLY A 137 4.87 2.60 -3.94
N SER A 138 3.93 1.66 -3.97
CA SER A 138 3.28 1.19 -5.19
C SER A 138 1.98 0.44 -4.88
N PHE A 139 1.24 0.09 -5.92
CA PHE A 139 0.06 -0.77 -5.81
C PHE A 139 -0.15 -1.61 -7.07
N ALA A 140 -0.98 -2.64 -6.94
CA ALA A 140 -1.55 -3.37 -8.05
C ALA A 140 -3.01 -3.73 -7.77
N VAL A 141 -3.81 -3.77 -8.83
CA VAL A 141 -5.12 -4.43 -8.81
C VAL A 141 -4.92 -5.92 -9.14
N VAL A 142 -5.45 -6.79 -8.30
CA VAL A 142 -5.23 -8.25 -8.33
C VAL A 142 -6.57 -8.99 -8.27
N ASN A 143 -6.60 -10.24 -8.74
CA ASN A 143 -7.79 -11.10 -8.71
C ASN A 143 -7.93 -11.93 -7.41
#